data_AF-A0AAV8Y900-F1
#
_entry.id   AF-A0AAV8Y900-F1
#
_cell.length_a   1.000
_cell.length_b   1.000
_cell.length_c   1.000
_cell.angle_alpha   90.00
_cell.angle_beta   90.00
_cell.angle_gamma   90.00
#
_symmetry.space_group_name_H-M   'P 1'
#
loop_
_entity.id
_entity.type
_entity.pdbx_description
1 polymer ?
#
loop_
_entity_poly.entity_id
_entity_poly.type
_entity_poly.pdbx_seq_one_letter_code
_entity_poly.pdbx_strand_id
1 'polypeptide(L)'
;MPRVRVRKTERALKSISVYEEAYKEVTENEVSIRSAAAKFELHYVSLSRFVKKKKQAIKQGYTIPVMMGYRCVRRVFDIDQEKRIVGYIIKAAQIFYGLPPKEIRKLAFQLAVKYSLNVPDTWRKNPMAGEDWFSGFMKRNPELSIRCAQATSLFQSNQF
;
A
#
# COMPACT_ATOMS: atom_id res chain seq x y z
N MET A 1 12.10 1.50 -17.16
CA MET A 1 11.96 0.70 -15.93
C MET A 1 11.69 1.63 -14.74
N PRO A 2 10.71 1.35 -13.86
CA PRO A 2 10.46 2.20 -12.70
C PRO A 2 11.70 2.26 -11.81
N ARG A 3 12.19 3.46 -11.46
CA ARG A 3 13.33 3.62 -10.55
C ARG A 3 13.01 3.01 -9.19
N VAL A 4 13.66 1.89 -8.86
CA VAL A 4 13.58 1.29 -7.51
C VAL A 4 14.47 2.12 -6.60
N ARG A 5 13.86 3.04 -5.84
CA ARG A 5 14.59 3.81 -4.83
C ARG A 5 14.79 2.95 -3.59
N VAL A 6 16.02 2.52 -3.35
CA VAL A 6 16.39 1.85 -2.09
C VAL A 6 16.28 2.86 -0.94
N ARG A 7 15.72 2.40 0.16
CA ARG A 7 15.55 3.20 1.37
C ARG A 7 16.91 3.42 2.02
N LYS A 8 17.21 4.66 2.40
CA LYS A 8 18.49 5.05 3.03
C LYS A 8 18.44 5.17 4.55
N THR A 9 17.24 5.16 5.15
CA THR A 9 17.06 5.46 6.58
C THR A 9 16.20 4.42 7.27
N GLU A 10 16.52 4.09 8.52
CA GLU A 10 15.77 3.11 9.32
C GLU A 10 14.63 3.72 10.16
N ARG A 11 14.40 5.03 10.00
CA ARG A 11 13.42 5.79 10.78
C ARG A 11 12.00 5.21 10.62
N ALA A 12 11.29 4.93 11.72
CA ALA A 12 9.94 4.37 11.67
C ALA A 12 9.84 2.99 11.00
N LEU A 13 10.89 2.16 11.12
CA LEU A 13 10.81 0.72 10.86
C LEU A 13 10.38 -0.08 12.09
N LYS A 14 10.64 0.44 13.30
CA LYS A 14 10.24 -0.18 14.57
C LYS A 14 8.71 -0.29 14.66
N SER A 15 8.22 -1.31 15.38
CA SER A 15 6.80 -1.61 15.53
C SER A 15 6.04 -0.49 16.23
N ILE A 16 4.73 -0.42 15.98
CA ILE A 16 3.87 0.61 16.60
C ILE A 16 3.81 0.42 18.13
N SER A 17 3.89 -0.81 18.65
CA SER A 17 3.83 -1.05 20.11
C SER A 17 5.00 -0.38 20.84
N VAL A 18 6.21 -0.40 20.27
CA VAL A 18 7.39 0.29 20.85
C VAL A 18 7.15 1.80 20.92
N TYR A 19 6.48 2.40 19.92
CA TYR A 19 6.09 3.80 19.98
C TYR A 19 5.02 4.09 21.03
N GLU A 20 4.11 3.15 21.26
CA GLU A 20 3.07 3.26 22.29
C GLU A 20 3.64 3.17 23.70
N GLU A 21 4.57 2.24 23.93
CA GLU A 21 5.31 2.12 25.20
C GLU A 21 6.12 3.38 25.48
N ALA A 22 6.88 3.88 24.49
CA ALA A 22 7.63 5.12 24.61
C ALA A 22 6.73 6.34 24.86
N TYR A 23 5.52 6.36 24.29
CA TYR A 23 4.54 7.42 24.56
C TYR A 23 4.03 7.35 26.00
N LYS A 24 3.69 6.15 26.49
CA LYS A 24 3.25 5.95 27.87
C LYS A 24 4.32 6.43 28.85
N GLU A 25 5.59 6.09 28.61
CA GLU A 25 6.69 6.53 29.48
C GLU A 25 6.87 8.05 29.51
N VAL A 26 6.65 8.74 28.39
CA VAL A 26 6.68 10.21 28.33
C VAL A 26 5.48 10.84 29.05
N THR A 27 4.31 10.20 29.04
CA THR A 27 3.10 10.74 29.66
C THR A 27 2.91 10.38 31.13
N GLU A 28 3.27 9.17 31.52
CA GLU A 28 3.05 8.61 32.86
C GLU A 28 4.24 8.90 33.77
N ASN A 29 5.47 8.77 33.28
CA ASN A 29 6.69 8.94 34.07
C ASN A 29 7.34 10.32 33.89
N GLU A 30 6.69 11.24 33.15
CA GLU A 30 7.17 12.60 32.82
C GLU A 30 8.61 12.67 32.26
N VAL A 31 9.09 11.57 31.68
CA VAL A 31 10.44 11.50 31.12
C VAL A 31 10.53 12.35 29.85
N SER A 32 11.66 13.04 29.68
CA SER A 32 11.89 13.82 28.46
C SER A 32 11.84 12.94 27.20
N ILE A 33 11.31 13.47 26.10
CA ILE A 33 11.17 12.75 24.82
C ILE A 33 12.52 12.17 24.36
N ARG A 34 13.63 12.86 24.61
CA ARG A 34 14.97 12.40 24.23
C ARG A 34 15.42 11.20 25.05
N SER A 35 15.15 11.20 26.36
CA SER A 35 15.50 10.08 27.25
C SER A 35 14.67 8.83 26.92
N ALA A 36 13.35 8.99 26.77
CA ALA A 36 12.49 7.89 26.32
C ALA A 36 12.90 7.36 24.95
N ALA A 37 13.21 8.25 24.00
CA ALA A 37 13.71 7.84 22.68
C ALA A 37 15.01 7.03 22.76
N ALA A 38 15.94 7.41 23.63
CA ALA A 38 17.18 6.65 23.84
C ALA A 38 16.91 5.27 24.43
N LYS A 39 16.02 5.18 25.42
CA LYS A 39 15.65 3.91 26.08
C LYS A 39 15.05 2.88 25.13
N PHE A 40 14.17 3.32 24.22
CA PHE A 40 13.49 2.45 23.25
C PHE A 40 14.21 2.36 21.89
N GLU A 41 15.45 2.87 21.80
CA GLU A 41 16.22 2.93 20.54
C GLU A 41 15.46 3.57 19.38
N LEU A 42 14.68 4.60 19.69
CA LEU A 42 13.93 5.38 18.71
C LEU A 42 14.70 6.64 18.35
N HIS A 43 14.64 7.03 17.09
CA HIS A 43 15.09 8.37 16.71
C HIS A 43 14.15 9.42 17.33
N TYR A 44 14.69 10.38 18.08
CA TYR A 44 13.91 11.37 18.84
C TYR A 44 12.86 12.13 18.01
N VAL A 45 13.17 12.48 16.74
CA VAL A 45 12.22 13.14 15.83
C VAL A 45 11.01 12.25 15.53
N SER A 46 11.23 10.93 15.42
CA SER A 46 10.15 9.97 15.15
C SER A 46 9.22 9.89 16.35
N LEU A 47 9.76 9.80 17.57
CA LEU A 47 8.96 9.78 18.80
C LEU A 47 8.22 11.12 19.00
N SER A 48 8.90 12.25 18.81
CA SER A 48 8.28 13.58 18.89
C SER A 48 7.11 13.72 17.91
N ARG A 49 7.27 13.25 16.66
CA ARG A 49 6.20 13.22 15.65
C ARG A 49 5.04 12.33 16.08
N PHE A 50 5.32 11.16 16.66
CA PHE A 50 4.30 10.23 17.17
C PHE A 50 3.48 10.87 18.28
N VAL A 51 4.14 11.46 19.29
CA VAL A 51 3.50 12.15 20.42
C VAL A 51 2.59 13.27 19.92
N LYS A 52 3.05 14.13 19.01
CA LYS A 52 2.23 15.21 18.43
C LYS A 52 1.00 14.66 17.71
N LYS A 53 1.18 13.62 16.88
CA LYS A 53 0.09 13.01 16.12
C LYS A 53 -0.93 12.32 17.02
N LYS A 54 -0.49 11.66 18.10
CA LYS A 54 -1.37 11.03 19.09
C LYS A 54 -2.17 12.04 19.89
N LYS A 55 -1.54 13.12 20.36
CA LYS A 55 -2.25 14.24 21.00
C LYS A 55 -3.31 14.86 20.08
N GLN A 56 -3.00 15.04 18.79
CA GLN A 56 -3.96 15.55 17.81
C GLN A 56 -5.12 14.58 17.56
N ALA A 57 -4.85 13.27 17.46
CA ALA A 57 -5.89 12.25 17.28
C ALA A 57 -6.86 12.20 18.48
N ILE A 58 -6.32 12.25 19.71
CA ILE A 58 -7.12 12.31 20.95
C ILE A 58 -8.01 13.56 20.95
N LYS A 59 -7.47 14.73 20.58
CA LYS A 59 -8.25 15.98 20.49
C LYS A 59 -9.41 15.89 19.48
N GLN A 60 -9.25 15.10 18.43
CA GLN A 60 -10.26 14.90 17.40
C GLN A 60 -11.22 13.74 17.70
N GLY A 61 -11.09 13.07 18.86
CA GLY A 61 -11.96 11.96 19.27
C GLY A 61 -11.67 10.62 18.58
N TYR A 62 -10.53 10.47 17.90
CA TYR A 62 -10.17 9.22 17.24
C TYR A 62 -9.36 8.30 18.18
N THR A 63 -9.87 7.09 18.45
CA THR A 63 -9.17 6.02 19.20
C THR A 63 -8.22 5.19 18.31
N ILE A 64 -8.10 5.53 17.03
CA ILE A 64 -7.40 4.70 16.05
C ILE A 64 -5.87 4.72 16.32
N PRO A 65 -5.17 3.57 16.21
CA PRO A 65 -3.73 3.49 16.32
C PRO A 65 -3.04 4.47 15.37
N VAL A 66 -2.13 5.27 15.92
CA VAL A 66 -1.39 6.27 15.15
C VAL A 66 -0.35 5.58 14.29
N MET A 67 -0.62 5.45 13.00
CA MET A 67 0.34 4.85 12.07
C MET A 67 1.62 5.69 11.95
N MET A 68 2.78 5.03 12.05
CA MET A 68 4.10 5.61 11.82
C MET A 68 4.67 5.22 10.45
N GLY A 69 5.57 6.04 9.93
CA GLY A 69 6.21 5.83 8.63
C GLY A 69 5.67 6.71 7.50
N TYR A 70 6.06 6.37 6.27
CA TYR A 70 5.62 7.08 5.06
C TYR A 70 4.21 6.62 4.69
N ARG A 71 3.27 7.55 4.60
CA ARG A 71 1.93 7.27 4.09
C ARG A 71 2.02 6.97 2.59
N CYS A 72 1.33 5.94 2.12
CA CYS A 72 1.15 5.71 0.69
C CYS A 72 0.14 6.74 0.13
N VAL A 73 0.56 7.99 -0.05
CA VAL A 73 -0.29 9.11 -0.52
C VAL A 73 -0.90 8.83 -1.90
N ARG A 74 -0.34 7.89 -2.67
CA ARG A 74 -0.77 7.53 -4.02
C ARG A 74 -1.67 6.29 -4.11
N ARG A 75 -2.13 5.74 -2.98
CA ARG A 75 -3.07 4.61 -3.01
C ARG A 75 -4.49 5.15 -3.26
N VAL A 76 -5.04 4.85 -4.43
CA VAL A 76 -6.38 5.30 -4.85
C VAL A 76 -7.47 4.44 -4.21
N PHE A 77 -7.26 3.12 -4.16
CA PHE A 77 -8.21 2.16 -3.61
C PHE A 77 -7.87 1.79 -2.16
N ASP A 78 -8.90 1.52 -1.38
CA ASP A 78 -8.73 0.88 -0.08
C ASP A 78 -8.32 -0.61 -0.24
N ILE A 79 -7.82 -1.23 0.84
CA ILE A 79 -7.36 -2.62 0.85
C ILE A 79 -8.48 -3.57 0.40
N ASP A 80 -9.70 -3.36 0.89
CA ASP A 80 -10.83 -4.24 0.56
C ASP A 80 -11.32 -4.04 -0.87
N GLN A 81 -11.31 -2.80 -1.36
CA GLN A 81 -11.58 -2.50 -2.77
C GLN A 81 -10.54 -3.14 -3.68
N GLU A 82 -9.26 -3.04 -3.29
CA GLU A 82 -8.14 -3.63 -4.04
C GLU A 82 -8.29 -5.15 -4.16
N LYS A 83 -8.62 -5.85 -3.07
CA LYS A 83 -8.90 -7.30 -3.09
C LYS A 83 -10.04 -7.67 -4.04
N ARG A 84 -11.13 -6.90 -4.06
CA ARG A 84 -12.27 -7.15 -4.98
C ARG A 84 -11.85 -6.99 -6.44
N ILE A 85 -11.03 -5.98 -6.74
CA ILE A 85 -10.49 -5.75 -8.08
C ILE A 85 -9.62 -6.93 -8.51
N VAL A 86 -8.72 -7.39 -7.63
CA VAL A 86 -7.84 -8.52 -7.93
C VAL A 86 -8.65 -9.79 -8.20
N GLY A 87 -9.64 -10.09 -7.35
CA GLY A 87 -10.53 -11.24 -7.57
C GLY A 87 -11.27 -11.19 -8.91
N TYR A 88 -11.70 -10.00 -9.34
CA TYR A 88 -12.29 -9.82 -10.68
C TYR A 88 -11.28 -10.06 -11.80
N ILE A 89 -10.07 -9.50 -11.69
CA ILE A 89 -9.02 -9.66 -12.69
C ILE A 89 -8.62 -11.13 -12.83
N ILE A 90 -8.52 -11.88 -11.74
CA ILE A 90 -8.19 -13.30 -11.76
C ILE A 90 -9.25 -14.10 -12.53
N LYS A 91 -10.53 -13.84 -12.26
CA LYS A 91 -11.65 -14.49 -12.98
C LYS A 91 -11.63 -14.14 -14.47
N ALA A 92 -11.45 -12.86 -14.81
CA ALA A 92 -11.38 -12.43 -16.20
C ALA A 92 -10.16 -13.02 -16.93
N ALA A 93 -9.00 -13.08 -16.28
CA ALA A 93 -7.80 -13.67 -16.85
C ALA A 93 -7.94 -15.17 -17.13
N GLN A 94 -8.75 -15.91 -16.36
CA GLN A 94 -9.04 -17.32 -16.64
C GLN A 94 -9.84 -17.51 -17.93
N ILE A 95 -10.78 -16.59 -18.21
CA ILE A 95 -11.66 -16.66 -19.38
C ILE A 95 -10.92 -16.23 -20.66
N PHE A 96 -10.11 -15.16 -20.55
CA PHE A 96 -9.49 -14.50 -21.71
C PHE A 96 -8.00 -14.83 -21.91
N TYR A 97 -7.46 -15.84 -21.23
CA TYR A 97 -6.03 -16.21 -21.26
C TYR A 97 -5.08 -15.05 -20.88
N GLY A 98 -5.50 -14.25 -19.90
CA GLY A 98 -4.78 -13.06 -19.45
C GLY A 98 -5.54 -11.77 -19.75
N LEU A 99 -5.26 -10.72 -18.96
CA LEU A 99 -5.81 -9.39 -19.17
C LEU A 99 -4.68 -8.42 -19.55
N PRO A 100 -4.80 -7.68 -20.67
CA PRO A 100 -3.76 -6.74 -21.05
C PRO A 100 -3.68 -5.58 -20.03
N PRO A 101 -2.46 -5.07 -19.71
CA PRO A 101 -2.26 -3.99 -18.75
C PRO A 101 -3.11 -2.74 -19.00
N LYS A 102 -3.38 -2.42 -20.28
CA LYS A 102 -4.20 -1.28 -20.68
C LYS A 102 -5.65 -1.41 -20.20
N GLU A 103 -6.22 -2.62 -20.27
CA GLU A 103 -7.59 -2.87 -19.83
C GLU A 103 -7.70 -2.85 -18.31
N ILE A 104 -6.70 -3.39 -17.59
CA ILE A 104 -6.62 -3.28 -16.13
C ILE A 104 -6.60 -1.80 -15.70
N ARG A 105 -5.81 -0.97 -16.41
CA ARG A 105 -5.72 0.48 -16.13
C ARG A 105 -7.02 1.22 -16.42
N LYS A 106 -7.75 0.88 -17.49
CA LYS A 106 -9.08 1.45 -17.78
C LYS A 106 -10.12 1.04 -16.73
N LEU A 107 -10.14 -0.25 -16.36
CA LEU A 107 -11.03 -0.79 -15.34
C LEU A 107 -10.81 -0.08 -13.99
N ALA A 108 -9.55 0.16 -13.61
CA ALA A 108 -9.23 0.92 -12.42
C ALA A 108 -9.78 2.36 -12.48
N PHE A 109 -9.69 3.04 -13.62
CA PHE A 109 -10.29 4.37 -13.76
C PHE A 109 -11.81 4.34 -13.62
N GLN A 110 -12.49 3.41 -14.30
CA GLN A 110 -13.95 3.25 -14.23
C GLN A 110 -14.43 2.98 -12.80
N LEU A 111 -13.74 2.10 -12.07
CA LEU A 111 -14.06 1.82 -10.67
C LEU A 111 -13.79 3.01 -9.77
N ALA A 112 -12.72 3.75 -9.99
CA ALA A 112 -12.44 4.94 -9.21
C ALA A 112 -13.52 6.03 -9.40
N VAL A 113 -14.03 6.19 -10.62
CA VAL A 113 -15.17 7.08 -10.90
C VAL A 113 -16.44 6.55 -10.24
N LYS A 114 -16.72 5.24 -10.32
CA LYS A 114 -17.90 4.62 -9.70
C LYS A 114 -17.94 4.78 -8.18
N TYR A 115 -16.79 4.69 -7.52
CA TYR A 115 -16.66 4.89 -6.08
C TYR A 115 -16.46 6.36 -5.68
N SER A 116 -16.54 7.31 -6.62
CA SER A 116 -16.30 8.74 -6.40
C SER A 116 -14.98 9.04 -5.67
N LEU A 117 -13.93 8.28 -6.00
CA LEU A 117 -12.63 8.40 -5.36
C LEU A 117 -11.84 9.59 -5.93
N ASN A 118 -10.99 10.18 -5.09
CA ASN A 118 -10.08 11.21 -5.55
C ASN A 118 -8.96 10.56 -6.40
N VAL A 119 -8.95 10.87 -7.69
CA VAL A 119 -7.97 10.37 -8.66
C VAL A 119 -7.05 11.49 -9.14
N PRO A 120 -5.79 11.18 -9.48
CA PRO A 120 -4.89 12.17 -10.09
C PRO A 120 -5.47 12.73 -11.40
N ASP A 121 -5.21 14.01 -11.68
CA ASP A 121 -5.70 14.68 -12.90
C ASP A 121 -5.26 13.98 -14.20
N THR A 122 -4.09 13.32 -14.16
CA THR A 122 -3.58 12.51 -15.28
C THR A 122 -4.54 11.39 -15.70
N TRP A 123 -5.28 10.81 -14.76
CA TRP A 123 -6.29 9.78 -15.04
C TRP A 123 -7.56 10.38 -15.65
N ARG A 124 -7.83 11.67 -15.42
CA ARG A 124 -8.97 12.36 -16.05
C ARG A 124 -8.63 12.80 -17.47
N LYS A 125 -7.39 13.26 -17.71
CA LYS A 125 -6.90 13.63 -19.05
C LYS A 125 -6.87 12.45 -20.01
N ASN A 126 -6.37 11.32 -19.53
CA ASN A 126 -6.39 10.04 -20.24
C ASN A 126 -7.20 9.07 -19.37
N PRO A 127 -8.42 8.65 -19.78
CA PRO A 127 -9.37 7.87 -18.96
C PRO A 127 -8.87 6.45 -18.64
N MET A 128 -7.75 6.38 -17.93
CA MET A 128 -7.00 5.18 -17.55
C MET A 128 -6.08 5.51 -16.38
N ALA A 129 -5.82 4.51 -15.54
CA ALA A 129 -4.83 4.65 -14.48
C ALA A 129 -3.42 4.91 -15.03
N GLY A 130 -2.53 5.52 -14.24
CA GLY A 130 -1.12 5.75 -14.62
C GLY A 130 -0.25 4.48 -14.56
N GLU A 131 0.88 4.48 -15.25
CA GLU A 131 1.84 3.34 -15.26
C GLU A 131 2.48 3.10 -13.89
N ASP A 132 2.79 4.18 -13.17
CA ASP A 132 3.31 4.11 -11.80
C ASP A 132 2.31 3.42 -10.86
N TRP A 133 1.02 3.71 -11.03
CA TRP A 133 -0.03 3.07 -10.25
C TRP A 133 -0.11 1.59 -10.57
N PHE A 134 -0.10 1.22 -11.86
CA PHE A 134 -0.17 -0.17 -12.29
C PHE A 134 1.02 -0.98 -11.78
N SER A 135 2.23 -0.43 -11.91
CA SER A 135 3.47 -1.04 -11.39
C SER A 135 3.40 -1.25 -9.87
N GLY A 136 2.85 -0.28 -9.14
CA GLY A 136 2.64 -0.39 -7.71
C GLY A 136 1.56 -1.42 -7.34
N PHE A 137 0.48 -1.49 -8.12
CA PHE A 137 -0.62 -2.45 -7.95
C PHE A 137 -0.15 -3.89 -8.17
N MET A 138 0.63 -4.15 -9.22
CA MET A 138 1.20 -5.48 -9.46
C MET A 138 2.18 -5.90 -8.35
N LYS A 139 3.00 -4.96 -7.82
CA LYS A 139 3.92 -5.24 -6.70
C LYS A 139 3.20 -5.58 -5.40
N ARG A 140 2.00 -5.03 -5.16
CA ARG A 140 1.20 -5.33 -3.97
C ARG A 140 0.45 -6.65 -4.08
N ASN A 141 0.11 -7.06 -5.30
CA ASN A 141 -0.72 -8.23 -5.58
C ASN A 141 0.07 -9.23 -6.44
N PRO A 142 1.06 -9.94 -5.86
CA PRO A 142 1.92 -10.87 -6.61
C PRO A 142 1.13 -12.03 -7.24
N GLU A 143 -0.05 -12.35 -6.71
CA GLU A 143 -0.97 -13.34 -7.28
C GLU A 143 -1.37 -13.09 -8.74
N LEU A 144 -1.34 -11.81 -9.18
CA LEU A 144 -1.60 -11.45 -10.57
C LEU A 144 -0.41 -11.72 -11.50
N SER A 145 0.81 -11.82 -10.97
CA SER A 145 2.04 -12.02 -11.74
C SER A 145 2.34 -13.49 -12.04
N ILE A 146 1.75 -14.43 -11.29
CA ILE A 146 2.12 -15.85 -11.31
C ILE A 146 1.54 -16.59 -12.53
N ARG A 147 0.63 -15.97 -13.29
CA ARG A 147 0.04 -16.56 -14.49
C ARG A 147 0.88 -16.29 -15.75
N CYS A 148 2.14 -16.73 -15.75
CA CYS A 148 2.74 -17.15 -17.02
C CYS A 148 2.04 -18.45 -17.43
N ALA A 149 1.54 -18.51 -18.66
CA ALA A 149 0.84 -19.67 -19.19
C ALA A 149 1.63 -20.96 -18.94
N GLN A 150 1.01 -21.96 -18.31
CA GLN A 150 1.48 -23.32 -18.51
C GLN A 150 1.28 -23.59 -20.00
N ALA A 151 2.38 -23.77 -20.72
CA ALA A 151 2.32 -24.26 -22.09
C ALA A 151 1.61 -25.62 -22.05
N THR A 152 0.36 -25.67 -22.51
CA THR A 152 -0.23 -26.89 -23.02
C THR A 152 0.57 -27.26 -24.26
N SER A 153 1.73 -27.90 -24.05
CA SER A 153 2.33 -28.74 -25.07
C SER A 153 1.37 -29.92 -25.25
N LEU A 154 0.35 -29.71 -26.07
CA LEU A 154 -0.39 -30.78 -26.74
C LEU A 154 0.57 -31.44 -27.74
N PHE A 155 1.58 -32.12 -27.22
CA PHE A 155 2.30 -33.19 -27.91
C PHE A 155 1.71 -34.50 -27.42
N GLN A 156 0.57 -34.87 -27.98
CA GLN A 156 0.23 -36.27 -28.20
C GLN A 156 -0.29 -36.43 -29.63
N SER A 157 0.58 -36.10 -30.58
CA SER A 157 0.68 -36.89 -31.79
C SER A 157 1.48 -38.16 -31.43
N ASN A 158 0.80 -39.30 -31.27
CA ASN A 158 1.30 -40.57 -31.82
C ASN A 158 0.24 -41.69 -31.74
N GLN A 159 0.00 -42.25 -32.93
CA GLN A 159 -0.38 -43.63 -33.26
C GLN A 159 -1.81 -44.12 -32.94
N PHE A 160 -2.62 -44.23 -33.99
CA PHE A 160 -2.99 -45.54 -34.56
C PHE A 160 -2.82 -45.52 -36.08
#